data_AF-A0A848LJE6-F1
#
_entry.id   AF-A0A848LJE6-F1
#
_cell.length_a   1.000
_cell.length_b   1.000
_cell.length_c   1.000
_cell.angle_alpha   90.00
_cell.angle_beta   90.00
_cell.angle_gamma   90.00
#
_symmetry.space_group_name_H-M   'P 1'
#
loop_
_entity.id
_entity.type
_entity.pdbx_description
1 polymer ?
#
loop_
_entity_poly.entity_id
_entity_poly.type
_entity_poly.pdbx_seq_one_letter_code
_entity_poly.pdbx_strand_id
1 'polypeptide(L)'
;MAAKNDERLPIRWRGQQVGVLVGPRVDMFWLYGGWEPAAGPVTEEFLSAIEAGDELVVTVGDANPVHMVVAALDEGHIELKNQPSLNQ
;
A
#
# COMPACT_ATOMS: atom_id res chain seq x y z
N MET A 1 -8.10 11.79 19.80
CA MET A 1 -8.29 11.75 18.34
C MET A 1 -8.81 10.37 18.01
N ALA A 2 -10.06 10.26 17.55
CA ALA A 2 -10.59 8.96 17.15
C ALA A 2 -9.86 8.52 15.88
N ALA A 3 -9.25 7.33 15.91
CA ALA A 3 -8.86 6.66 14.68
C ALA A 3 -10.13 6.60 13.81
N LYS A 4 -10.11 7.23 12.63
CA LYS A 4 -11.18 7.06 11.66
C LYS A 4 -11.08 5.62 11.17
N ASN A 5 -11.76 4.70 11.85
CA ASN A 5 -11.78 3.28 11.51
C ASN A 5 -12.29 3.01 10.07
N ASP A 6 -12.83 4.02 9.39
CA ASP A 6 -13.35 3.94 8.03
C ASP A 6 -12.51 4.71 6.98
N GLU A 7 -11.31 5.19 7.32
CA GLU A 7 -10.45 5.84 6.34
C GLU A 7 -9.97 4.82 5.29
N ARG A 8 -10.00 5.24 4.02
CA ARG A 8 -9.68 4.39 2.86
C ARG A 8 -8.72 5.14 1.96
N LEU A 9 -7.53 4.60 1.77
CA LEU A 9 -6.48 5.23 0.98
C LEU A 9 -6.19 4.35 -0.25
N PRO A 10 -6.32 4.88 -1.48
CA PRO A 10 -5.95 4.12 -2.66
C PRO A 10 -4.44 3.83 -2.65
N ILE A 11 -4.08 2.62 -3.06
CA ILE A 11 -2.70 2.19 -3.27
C ILE A 11 -2.50 2.05 -4.78
N ARG A 12 -1.47 2.72 -5.30
CA ARG A 12 -1.12 2.71 -6.72
C ARG A 12 0.27 2.15 -6.94
N TRP A 13 0.40 1.31 -7.96
CA TRP A 13 1.66 0.81 -8.47
C TRP A 13 1.77 1.20 -9.94
N ARG A 14 2.92 1.77 -10.35
CA ARG A 14 3.13 2.32 -11.71
C ARG A 14 2.04 3.32 -12.14
N GLY A 15 1.51 4.09 -11.18
CA GLY A 15 0.44 5.07 -11.40
C GLY A 15 -0.97 4.50 -11.52
N GLN A 16 -1.14 3.16 -11.48
CA GLN A 16 -2.44 2.51 -11.55
C GLN A 16 -2.86 1.95 -10.20
N GLN A 17 -4.15 2.02 -9.88
CA GLN A 17 -4.66 1.52 -8.60
C GLN A 17 -4.65 -0.01 -8.58
N VAL A 18 -4.00 -0.56 -7.56
CA VAL A 18 -3.90 -2.01 -7.32
C VAL A 18 -4.72 -2.45 -6.11
N GLY A 19 -5.13 -1.51 -5.26
CA GLY A 19 -6.07 -1.77 -4.17
C GLY A 19 -6.25 -0.58 -3.25
N VAL A 20 -6.81 -0.85 -2.09
CA VAL A 20 -7.17 0.14 -1.08
C VAL A 20 -6.69 -0.32 0.28
N LEU A 21 -6.02 0.58 0.99
CA LEU A 21 -5.71 0.45 2.41
C LEU A 21 -6.90 0.92 3.23
N VAL A 22 -7.43 0.06 4.09
CA VAL A 22 -8.63 0.27 4.90
C VAL A 22 -8.26 0.36 6.38
N GLY A 23 -8.77 1.39 7.05
CA GLY A 23 -8.46 1.65 8.46
C GLY A 23 -6.95 1.80 8.71
N PRO A 24 -6.25 2.68 7.96
CA PRO A 24 -4.80 2.85 8.05
C PRO A 24 -4.34 3.15 9.47
N ARG A 25 -3.27 2.47 9.89
CA ARG A 25 -2.55 2.71 11.13
C ARG A 25 -1.10 3.04 10.81
N VAL A 26 -0.56 4.04 11.50
CA VAL A 26 0.83 4.46 11.37
C VAL A 26 1.56 4.12 12.64
N ASP A 27 2.70 3.44 12.52
CA ASP A 27 3.63 3.21 13.62
C ASP A 27 5.07 3.49 13.15
N MET A 28 5.67 4.56 13.67
CA MET A 28 6.99 5.06 13.26
C MET A 28 7.13 5.24 11.73
N PHE A 29 7.72 4.25 11.05
CA PHE A 29 7.97 4.22 9.61
C PHE A 29 7.05 3.26 8.86
N TRP A 30 6.08 2.69 9.54
CA TRP A 30 5.15 1.70 9.00
C TRP A 30 3.78 2.29 8.82
N LEU A 31 3.14 1.92 7.72
CA LEU A 31 1.74 2.16 7.43
C LEU A 31 1.10 0.81 7.11
N TYR A 32 0.07 0.43 7.84
CA TYR A 32 -0.54 -0.90 7.70
C TYR A 32 -2.04 -0.84 7.99
N GLY A 33 -2.76 -1.88 7.56
CA GLY A 33 -4.21 -1.93 7.72
C GLY A 33 -4.85 -3.01 6.86
N GLY A 34 -6.18 -2.95 6.75
CA GLY A 34 -6.91 -3.85 5.87
C GLY A 34 -6.53 -3.61 4.41
N TRP A 35 -6.51 -4.67 3.61
CA TRP A 35 -6.23 -4.63 2.19
C TRP A 35 -7.43 -5.11 1.39
N GLU A 36 -7.86 -4.29 0.44
CA GLU A 36 -8.86 -4.68 -0.55
C GLU A 36 -8.26 -4.53 -1.95
N PRO A 37 -8.07 -5.64 -2.71
CA PRO A 37 -7.51 -5.58 -4.05
C PRO A 37 -8.47 -4.89 -5.02
N ALA A 38 -7.92 -4.09 -5.94
CA ALA A 38 -8.68 -3.54 -7.04
C ALA A 38 -8.88 -4.62 -8.11
N ALA A 39 -9.98 -4.56 -8.87
CA ALA A 39 -10.17 -5.44 -10.01
C ALA A 39 -9.31 -4.97 -11.19
N GLY A 40 -8.57 -5.88 -11.83
CA GLY A 40 -7.88 -5.60 -13.09
C GLY A 40 -6.53 -6.31 -13.25
N PRO A 41 -5.99 -6.33 -14.49
CA PRO A 41 -4.76 -7.06 -14.80
C PRO A 41 -3.54 -6.49 -14.07
N VAL A 42 -3.50 -5.19 -13.78
CA VAL A 42 -2.37 -4.59 -13.06
C VAL A 42 -2.33 -5.01 -11.60
N THR A 43 -3.47 -5.32 -10.98
CA THR A 43 -3.49 -5.93 -9.65
C THR A 43 -2.91 -7.34 -9.69
N GLU A 44 -3.23 -8.14 -10.70
CA GLU A 44 -2.68 -9.49 -10.87
C GLU A 44 -1.16 -9.46 -11.09
N GLU A 45 -0.67 -8.53 -11.92
CA GLU A 45 0.77 -8.29 -12.12
C GLU A 45 1.46 -7.88 -10.81
N PHE A 46 0.83 -6.98 -10.05
CA PHE A 46 1.35 -6.53 -8.76
C PHE A 46 1.48 -7.69 -7.76
N LEU A 47 0.43 -8.51 -7.63
CA LEU A 47 0.45 -9.68 -6.75
C LEU A 47 1.51 -10.70 -7.19
N SER A 48 1.63 -10.95 -8.50
CA SER A 48 2.66 -11.85 -9.04
C SER A 48 4.08 -11.36 -8.74
N ALA A 49 4.32 -10.05 -8.79
CA ALA A 49 5.63 -9.47 -8.46
C ALA A 49 5.94 -9.58 -6.95
N ILE A 50 4.94 -9.44 -6.08
CA ILE A 50 5.10 -9.72 -4.64
C ILE A 50 5.47 -11.18 -4.42
N GLU A 51 4.76 -12.11 -5.05
CA GLU A 51 5.03 -13.56 -4.95
C GLU A 51 6.42 -13.94 -5.47
N ALA A 52 6.92 -13.22 -6.49
CA ALA A 52 8.28 -13.37 -6.99
C ALA A 52 9.36 -12.84 -6.03
N GLY A 53 8.98 -12.09 -4.99
CA GLY A 53 9.88 -11.48 -4.02
C GLY A 53 10.46 -10.14 -4.47
N ASP A 54 9.83 -9.47 -5.44
CA ASP A 54 10.26 -8.15 -5.89
C ASP A 54 10.00 -7.08 -4.82
N GLU A 55 10.94 -6.16 -4.65
CA GLU A 55 10.72 -4.97 -3.83
C GLU A 55 9.87 -3.95 -4.60
N LEU A 56 8.62 -3.74 -4.16
CA LEU A 56 7.67 -2.88 -4.87
C LEU A 56 7.46 -1.54 -4.16
N VAL A 57 7.69 -0.45 -4.89
CA VAL A 57 7.34 0.90 -4.46
C VAL A 57 5.92 1.24 -4.91
N VAL A 58 5.07 1.62 -3.96
CA VAL A 58 3.68 2.04 -4.19
C VAL A 58 3.46 3.47 -3.71
N THR A 59 2.46 4.12 -4.29
CA THR A 59 1.95 5.42 -3.86
C THR A 59 0.67 5.20 -3.06
N VAL A 60 0.59 5.78 -1.86
CA VAL A 60 -0.60 5.68 -0.98
C VAL A 60 -1.28 7.04 -0.86
N GLY A 61 -2.60 7.07 -1.06
CA GLY A 61 -3.43 8.27 -0.95
C GLY A 61 -3.47 9.13 -2.21
N ASP A 62 -4.36 10.14 -2.19
CA ASP A 62 -4.57 11.09 -3.30
C ASP A 62 -4.08 12.50 -2.99
N ALA A 63 -4.54 13.07 -1.87
CA ALA A 63 -4.33 14.48 -1.56
C ALA A 63 -2.88 14.81 -1.17
N ASN A 64 -2.23 13.89 -0.45
CA ASN A 64 -0.83 13.97 -0.07
C ASN A 64 -0.21 12.59 -0.27
N PRO A 65 0.12 12.23 -1.52
CA PRO A 65 0.60 10.89 -1.83
C PRO A 65 1.95 10.64 -1.14
N VAL A 66 2.10 9.46 -0.55
CA VAL A 66 3.37 9.00 0.03
C VAL A 66 3.86 7.78 -0.73
N HIS A 67 5.17 7.73 -1.01
CA HIS A 67 5.81 6.57 -1.60
C HIS A 67 6.31 5.63 -0.51
N MET A 68 5.92 4.36 -0.60
CA MET A 68 6.26 3.35 0.40
C MET A 68 6.62 2.04 -0.28
N VAL A 69 7.40 1.21 0.39
CA VAL A 69 7.74 -0.12 -0.07
C VAL A 69 6.76 -1.12 0.54
N VAL A 70 6.26 -2.05 -0.28
CA VAL A 70 5.46 -3.18 0.21
C VAL A 70 6.37 -4.10 1.00
N ALA A 71 6.11 -4.24 2.30
CA ALA A 71 6.91 -5.06 3.20
C ALA A 71 6.26 -6.43 3.44
N ALA A 72 4.92 -6.47 3.51
CA ALA A 72 4.14 -7.69 3.60
C ALA A 72 2.75 -7.47 2.99
N LEU A 73 2.20 -8.52 2.40
CA LEU A 73 0.83 -8.56 1.89
C LEU A 73 0.29 -9.97 2.05
N ASP A 74 -0.85 -10.10 2.71
CA ASP A 74 -1.55 -11.37 2.91
C ASP A 74 -3.06 -11.21 2.65
N GLU A 75 -3.84 -12.25 2.94
CA GLU A 75 -5.28 -12.26 2.70
C GLU A 75 -6.01 -11.24 3.59
N GLY A 76 -6.13 -10.02 3.08
CA GLY A 76 -6.87 -8.93 3.73
C GLY A 76 -6.01 -7.98 4.56
N HIS A 77 -4.68 -8.14 4.59
CA HIS A 77 -3.77 -7.21 5.24
C HIS A 77 -2.63 -6.75 4.33
N ILE A 78 -2.19 -5.51 4.53
CA ILE A 78 -0.98 -4.97 3.89
C ILE A 78 -0.14 -4.18 4.90
N GLU A 79 1.17 -4.37 4.83
CA GLU A 79 2.17 -3.59 5.54
C GLU A 79 3.07 -2.87 4.55
N LEU A 80 3.22 -1.57 4.76
CA LEU A 80 4.04 -0.68 3.95
C LEU A 80 5.09 -0.03 4.83
N LYS A 81 6.32 0.04 4.33
CA LYS A 81 7.44 0.65 5.03
C LYS A 81 7.92 1.87 4.26
N ASN A 82 8.08 2.98 4.97
CA ASN A 82 8.77 4.14 4.45
C ASN A 82 10.28 3.83 4.37
N GLN A 83 10.86 3.91 3.17
CA GLN A 83 12.31 3.86 2.99
C GLN A 83 12.86 5.28 2.81
N PRO A 84 13.67 5.78 3.76
CA PRO A 84 14.22 7.15 3.70
C PRO A 84 15.07 7.44 2.44
N SER A 85 15.62 6.40 1.80
CA SER A 85 16.47 6.49 0.61
C SER A 85 15.72 6.80 -0.69
N LEU A 86 14.39 6.61 -0.74
CA LEU A 86 13.57 6.87 -1.93
C LEU A 86 13.00 8.30 -1.98
N ASN A 87 13.24 9.11 -0.95
CA ASN A 87 12.79 10.50 -0.85
C ASN A 87 13.92 11.53 -1.15
N GLN A 88 15.00 11.11 -1.83
CA GLN A 88 16.08 12.00 -2.28
C GLN A 88 15.91 12.43 -3.73
#